data_AF-C6RI79-F1
#
_entry.id   AF-C6RI79-F1
#
_cell.length_a   1.000
_cell.length_b   1.000
_cell.length_c   1.000
_cell.angle_alpha   90.00
_cell.angle_beta   90.00
_cell.angle_gamma   90.00
#
_symmetry.space_group_name_H-M   'P 1'
#
loop_
_entity.id
_entity.type
_entity.pdbx_description
1 polymer ?
#
loop_
_entity_poly.entity_id
_entity_poly.type
_entity_poly.pdbx_seq_one_letter_code
_entity_poly.pdbx_strand_id
1 'polypeptide(L)'
;MSKKRLGAQGGKFILLSLVAAASLNAQTQNVTLDAAIVTAMGFESALKEETRNIFVVTKADVEAYGYRSVKELVEKTPSVDFVSTSSLGENIDMRGQGMRGDGATPTMAVKIMLNGVPINMVDAAHGIIPLEMIAIEDIEQVEVMPGGGAVLYGSGTRGGVVNIITKQKPRDFFANVSSKIG
;
A
#
# COMPACT_ATOMS: atom_id res chain seq x y z
N MET A 1 61.22 59.12 12.09
CA MET A 1 60.35 58.65 10.98
C MET A 1 59.92 57.22 11.26
N SER A 2 58.66 56.99 11.65
CA SER A 2 58.10 55.66 11.93
C SER A 2 56.98 55.38 10.92
N LYS A 3 57.14 54.39 10.04
CA LYS A 3 56.13 53.98 9.05
C LYS A 3 55.35 52.80 9.61
N LYS A 4 54.08 53.02 9.98
CA LYS A 4 53.11 51.98 10.33
C LYS A 4 52.72 51.19 9.08
N ARG A 5 52.78 49.85 9.16
CA ARG A 5 52.25 48.91 8.15
C ARG A 5 50.72 48.83 8.30
N LEU A 6 49.98 49.14 7.24
CA LEU A 6 48.54 48.90 7.14
C LEU A 6 48.33 47.44 6.73
N GLY A 7 47.69 46.65 7.61
CA GLY A 7 47.37 45.24 7.38
C GLY A 7 46.19 45.07 6.42
N ALA A 8 46.33 44.15 5.47
CA ALA A 8 45.33 43.75 4.50
C ALA A 8 44.12 43.06 5.18
N GLN A 9 43.05 43.82 5.43
CA GLN A 9 41.76 43.34 5.96
C GLN A 9 40.68 43.20 4.86
N GLY A 10 41.04 43.21 3.57
CA GLY A 10 40.08 43.23 2.46
C GLY A 10 39.53 41.87 2.02
N GLY A 11 40.25 40.77 2.29
CA GLY A 11 39.91 39.44 1.75
C GLY A 11 38.90 38.63 2.56
N LYS A 12 38.73 38.92 3.86
CA LYS A 12 37.86 38.13 4.75
C LYS A 12 36.37 38.48 4.67
N PHE A 13 36.02 39.65 4.14
CA PHE A 13 34.62 40.07 4.00
C PHE A 13 33.93 39.54 2.73
N ILE A 14 34.70 39.21 1.68
CA ILE A 14 34.15 38.74 0.39
C ILE A 14 33.81 37.25 0.43
N LEU A 15 34.51 36.45 1.25
CA LEU A 15 34.21 35.02 1.39
C LEU A 15 32.97 34.75 2.26
N LEU A 16 32.59 35.67 3.15
CA LEU A 16 31.40 35.52 3.99
C LEU A 16 30.10 35.87 3.25
N SER A 17 30.16 36.76 2.25
CA SER A 17 28.99 37.10 1.43
C SER A 17 28.62 36.01 0.42
N LEU A 18 29.59 35.19 -0.02
CA LEU A 18 29.33 34.10 -0.97
C LEU A 18 28.60 32.91 -0.31
N VAL A 19 28.85 32.65 0.97
CA VAL A 19 28.16 31.60 1.74
C VAL A 19 26.73 32.02 2.10
N ALA A 20 26.47 33.31 2.31
CA ALA A 20 25.12 33.82 2.59
C ALA A 20 24.19 33.77 1.35
N ALA A 21 24.73 33.85 0.14
CA ALA A 21 23.94 33.80 -1.10
C ALA A 21 23.48 32.38 -1.46
N ALA A 22 24.16 31.33 -0.97
CA ALA A 22 23.78 29.94 -1.21
C ALA A 22 22.55 29.50 -0.37
N SER A 23 22.27 30.20 0.73
CA SER A 23 21.16 29.86 1.64
C SER A 23 19.79 30.39 1.20
N LEU A 24 19.73 31.23 0.15
CA LEU A 24 18.47 31.82 -0.32
C LEU A 24 17.72 30.97 -1.37
N ASN A 25 18.31 29.89 -1.87
CA ASN A 25 17.67 28.98 -2.83
C ASN A 25 17.07 27.73 -2.17
N ALA A 26 16.46 27.87 -0.99
CA ALA A 26 15.54 26.87 -0.47
C ALA A 26 14.23 26.96 -1.28
N GLN A 27 14.25 26.44 -2.50
CA GLN A 27 13.09 26.35 -3.36
C GLN A 27 12.12 25.38 -2.68
N THR A 28 11.03 25.92 -2.13
CA THR A 28 9.92 25.15 -1.57
C THR A 28 9.32 24.33 -2.71
N GLN A 29 9.81 23.11 -2.91
CA GLN A 29 9.15 22.16 -3.80
C GLN A 29 7.82 21.81 -3.14
N ASN A 30 6.74 22.38 -3.67
CA ASN A 30 5.40 21.90 -3.39
C ASN A 30 5.32 20.50 -3.98
N VAL A 31 5.55 19.49 -3.15
CA VAL A 31 5.29 18.09 -3.51
C VAL A 31 3.79 17.94 -3.56
N THR A 32 3.22 18.07 -4.75
CA THR A 32 1.84 17.66 -5.01
C THR A 32 1.82 16.14 -5.00
N LEU A 33 1.23 15.56 -3.95
CA LEU A 33 0.94 14.13 -3.90
C LEU A 33 -0.18 13.85 -4.89
N ASP A 34 0.04 12.90 -5.79
CA ASP A 34 -1.01 12.40 -6.67
C ASP A 34 -2.14 11.82 -5.83
N ALA A 35 -3.39 12.09 -6.24
CA ALA A 35 -4.54 11.55 -5.55
C ALA A 35 -4.58 10.03 -5.77
N ALA A 36 -4.43 9.25 -4.70
CA ALA A 36 -4.68 7.83 -4.76
C ALA A 36 -6.15 7.60 -5.17
N ILE A 37 -6.35 6.92 -6.29
CA ILE A 37 -7.69 6.52 -6.75
C ILE A 37 -8.04 5.19 -6.10
N VAL A 38 -9.29 5.04 -5.68
CA VAL A 38 -9.79 3.80 -5.10
C VAL A 38 -11.12 3.40 -5.73
N THR A 39 -11.44 2.11 -5.64
CA THR A 39 -12.66 1.48 -6.16
C THR A 39 -13.58 0.99 -5.04
N ALA A 40 -13.34 1.46 -3.81
CA ALA A 40 -13.99 1.03 -2.57
C ALA A 40 -15.52 1.16 -2.52
N MET A 41 -16.12 1.92 -3.44
CA MET A 41 -17.57 2.08 -3.59
C MET A 41 -18.16 1.39 -4.83
N GLY A 42 -17.33 0.68 -5.61
CA GLY A 42 -17.71 0.11 -6.92
C GLY A 42 -17.53 1.08 -8.10
N PHE A 43 -17.02 2.28 -7.85
CA PHE A 43 -16.60 3.26 -8.85
C PHE A 43 -15.32 3.96 -8.38
N GLU A 44 -14.58 4.54 -9.32
CA GLU A 44 -13.34 5.27 -9.04
C GLU A 44 -13.63 6.60 -8.32
N SER A 45 -12.94 6.81 -7.20
CA SER A 45 -13.00 8.03 -6.39
C SER A 45 -11.62 8.37 -5.85
N ALA A 46 -11.39 9.64 -5.52
CA ALA A 46 -10.16 10.03 -4.83
C ALA A 46 -10.23 9.56 -3.36
N LEU A 47 -9.16 8.93 -2.86
CA LEU A 47 -9.06 8.47 -1.47
C LEU A 47 -9.35 9.57 -0.44
N LYS A 48 -9.02 10.83 -0.76
CA LYS A 48 -9.30 12.00 0.09
C LYS A 48 -10.80 12.29 0.26
N GLU A 49 -11.61 11.89 -0.69
CA GLU A 49 -13.06 12.09 -0.69
C GLU A 49 -13.80 10.93 -0.01
N GLU A 50 -13.09 9.84 0.28
CA GLU A 50 -13.65 8.67 0.93
C GLU A 50 -13.89 8.88 2.42
N THR A 51 -15.08 8.46 2.87
CA THR A 51 -15.48 8.54 4.28
C THR A 51 -15.04 7.32 5.08
N ARG A 52 -14.61 6.25 4.40
CA ARG A 52 -14.14 5.00 5.00
C ARG A 52 -12.63 5.03 5.14
N ASN A 53 -12.13 4.35 6.16
CA ASN A 53 -10.69 4.13 6.29
C ASN A 53 -10.26 3.07 5.27
N ILE A 54 -9.46 3.48 4.28
CA ILE A 54 -8.95 2.62 3.21
C ILE A 54 -7.43 2.75 3.21
N PHE A 55 -6.74 1.62 3.33
CA PHE A 55 -5.31 1.55 3.08
C PHE A 55 -5.08 1.14 1.64
N VAL A 56 -4.22 1.87 0.94
CA VAL A 56 -3.90 1.63 -0.45
C VAL A 56 -2.42 1.27 -0.54
N VAL A 57 -2.14 0.15 -1.20
CA VAL A 57 -0.78 -0.23 -1.61
C VAL A 57 -0.76 -0.23 -3.12
N THR A 58 -0.05 0.74 -3.71
CA THR A 58 0.06 0.90 -5.16
C THR A 58 1.19 0.05 -5.71
N LYS A 59 1.21 -0.16 -7.03
CA LYS A 59 2.35 -0.78 -7.72
C LYS A 59 3.69 -0.09 -7.40
N ALA A 60 3.71 1.24 -7.28
CA ALA A 60 4.92 1.97 -6.91
C ALA A 60 5.40 1.58 -5.51
N ASP A 61 4.48 1.38 -4.56
CA ASP A 61 4.79 0.86 -3.22
C ASP A 61 5.32 -0.58 -3.29
N VAL A 62 4.72 -1.41 -4.15
CA VAL A 62 5.16 -2.80 -4.35
C VAL A 62 6.62 -2.86 -4.80
N GLU A 63 6.99 -2.02 -5.75
CA GLU A 63 8.36 -1.92 -6.26
C GLU A 63 9.31 -1.31 -5.22
N ALA A 64 8.90 -0.22 -4.55
CA ALA A 64 9.71 0.49 -3.56
C ALA A 64 10.02 -0.36 -2.31
N TYR A 65 9.03 -1.10 -1.80
CA TYR A 65 9.21 -1.97 -0.64
C TYR A 65 9.71 -3.37 -1.01
N GLY A 66 9.71 -3.72 -2.29
CA GLY A 66 10.28 -4.96 -2.81
C GLY A 66 9.51 -6.22 -2.41
N TYR A 67 8.19 -6.12 -2.21
CA TYR A 67 7.31 -7.25 -1.87
C TYR A 67 7.49 -8.40 -2.87
N ARG A 68 7.44 -9.63 -2.37
CA ARG A 68 7.70 -10.85 -3.14
C ARG A 68 6.44 -11.67 -3.42
N SER A 69 5.35 -11.38 -2.73
CA SER A 69 4.07 -12.06 -2.89
C SER A 69 2.92 -11.14 -2.47
N VAL A 70 1.72 -11.44 -2.95
CA VAL A 70 0.50 -10.74 -2.52
C VAL A 70 0.22 -10.98 -1.03
N LYS A 71 0.52 -12.19 -0.52
CA LYS A 71 0.44 -12.48 0.92
C LYS A 71 1.30 -11.52 1.74
N GLU A 72 2.58 -11.40 1.39
CA GLU A 72 3.50 -10.50 2.10
C GLU A 72 3.01 -9.05 2.07
N LEU A 73 2.60 -8.57 0.89
CA LEU A 73 2.03 -7.22 0.73
C LEU A 73 0.85 -7.00 1.68
N VAL A 74 -0.12 -7.92 1.65
CA VAL A 74 -1.34 -7.83 2.45
C VAL A 74 -1.02 -7.90 3.95
N GLU A 75 -0.11 -8.79 4.35
CA GLU A 75 0.36 -8.97 5.73
C GLU A 75 1.07 -7.72 6.28
N LYS A 76 1.78 -6.96 5.43
CA LYS A 76 2.43 -5.70 5.84
C LYS A 76 1.50 -4.49 5.79
N THR A 77 0.27 -4.65 5.29
CA THR A 77 -0.71 -3.56 5.24
C THR A 77 -1.29 -3.31 6.64
N PRO A 78 -1.46 -2.04 7.06
CA PRO A 78 -2.02 -1.76 8.38
C PRO A 78 -3.39 -2.41 8.61
N SER A 79 -3.64 -2.82 9.86
CA SER A 79 -4.89 -3.47 10.31
C SER A 79 -5.14 -4.87 9.75
N VAL A 80 -4.14 -5.49 9.13
CA VAL A 80 -4.17 -6.88 8.67
C VAL A 80 -3.24 -7.71 9.53
N ASP A 81 -3.77 -8.82 10.03
CA ASP A 81 -3.02 -9.87 10.69
C ASP A 81 -3.31 -11.20 10.00
N PHE A 82 -2.38 -12.14 10.05
CA PHE A 82 -2.61 -13.53 9.64
C PHE A 82 -2.68 -14.40 10.90
N VAL A 83 -3.78 -15.12 11.06
CA VAL A 83 -4.01 -16.02 12.19
C VAL A 83 -4.03 -17.46 11.72
N SER A 84 -3.19 -18.30 12.33
CA SER A 84 -3.15 -19.72 12.04
C SER A 84 -4.39 -20.42 12.59
N THR A 85 -5.00 -21.24 11.74
CA THR A 85 -6.12 -22.10 12.07
C THR A 85 -5.55 -23.50 12.18
N SER A 86 -5.74 -24.14 13.35
CA SER A 86 -4.95 -25.25 13.90
C SER A 86 -4.79 -26.52 13.03
N SER A 87 -5.33 -26.57 11.81
CA SER A 87 -5.02 -27.63 10.84
C SER A 87 -5.21 -27.25 9.36
N LEU A 88 -5.72 -26.05 9.02
CA LEU A 88 -6.29 -25.75 7.70
C LEU A 88 -5.64 -24.52 7.02
N GLY A 89 -4.58 -23.95 7.60
CA GLY A 89 -3.84 -22.83 7.04
C GLY A 89 -4.03 -21.52 7.81
N GLU A 90 -3.60 -20.40 7.22
CA GLU A 90 -3.70 -19.06 7.79
C GLU A 90 -4.87 -18.29 7.20
N ASN A 91 -5.56 -17.50 8.03
CA ASN A 91 -6.65 -16.62 7.61
C ASN A 91 -6.33 -15.17 7.91
N ILE A 92 -6.89 -14.26 7.12
CA ILE A 92 -6.81 -12.83 7.40
C ILE A 92 -7.73 -12.49 8.58
N ASP A 93 -7.14 -11.85 9.58
CA ASP A 93 -7.81 -11.16 10.66
C ASP A 93 -7.65 -9.64 10.47
N MET A 94 -8.75 -8.93 10.70
CA MET A 94 -8.78 -7.48 10.75
C MET A 94 -9.52 -7.09 12.02
N ARG A 95 -8.82 -6.41 12.94
CA ARG A 95 -9.38 -5.92 14.20
C ARG A 95 -9.93 -7.03 15.11
N GLY A 96 -9.30 -8.21 15.14
CA GLY A 96 -9.72 -9.33 15.99
C GLY A 96 -11.05 -9.97 15.58
N GLN A 97 -11.45 -9.78 14.31
CA GLN A 97 -12.71 -10.27 13.75
C GLN A 97 -12.58 -11.50 12.88
N GLY A 98 -11.35 -11.91 12.53
CA GLY A 98 -10.95 -12.89 11.51
C GLY A 98 -11.85 -14.11 11.46
N MET A 99 -11.47 -15.22 12.11
CA MET A 99 -12.35 -16.38 12.19
C MET A 99 -13.10 -16.37 13.52
N ARG A 100 -14.44 -16.28 13.46
CA ARG A 100 -15.32 -16.56 14.60
C ARG A 100 -16.36 -17.59 14.19
N GLY A 101 -16.52 -18.61 15.02
CA GLY A 101 -17.43 -19.74 14.85
C GLY A 101 -17.02 -20.83 15.84
N ASP A 102 -17.96 -21.66 16.27
CA ASP A 102 -17.56 -22.95 16.84
C ASP A 102 -16.90 -23.78 15.72
N GLY A 103 -16.12 -24.81 16.08
CA GLY A 103 -15.44 -25.64 15.09
C GLY A 103 -16.34 -26.33 14.06
N ALA A 104 -17.68 -26.19 14.16
CA ALA A 104 -18.65 -26.78 13.24
C ALA A 104 -19.11 -25.80 12.13
N THR A 105 -19.09 -24.49 12.35
CA THR A 105 -19.41 -23.48 11.31
C THR A 105 -18.42 -22.31 11.32
N PRO A 106 -17.19 -22.48 10.80
CA PRO A 106 -16.30 -21.35 10.60
C PRO A 106 -16.96 -20.34 9.64
N THR A 107 -16.88 -19.05 9.97
CA THR A 107 -17.34 -17.99 9.06
C THR A 107 -16.18 -17.05 8.74
N MET A 108 -15.91 -16.86 7.45
CA MET A 108 -14.97 -15.84 6.98
C MET A 108 -15.51 -14.47 7.33
N ALA A 109 -14.74 -13.67 8.07
CA ALA A 109 -15.11 -12.29 8.38
C ALA A 109 -14.47 -11.26 7.44
N VAL A 110 -13.49 -11.66 6.63
CA VAL A 110 -12.81 -10.78 5.69
C VAL A 110 -13.08 -11.27 4.26
N LYS A 111 -13.73 -10.42 3.48
CA LYS A 111 -14.02 -10.67 2.06
C LYS A 111 -12.80 -10.28 1.24
N ILE A 112 -12.33 -11.17 0.39
CA ILE A 112 -11.16 -10.98 -0.46
C ILE A 112 -11.65 -11.04 -1.89
N MET A 113 -11.29 -10.02 -2.66
CA MET A 113 -11.78 -9.81 -4.00
C MET A 113 -10.62 -9.63 -4.95
N LEU A 114 -10.81 -10.09 -6.19
CA LEU A 114 -9.94 -9.85 -7.32
C LEU A 114 -10.74 -9.05 -8.34
N ASN A 115 -10.36 -7.79 -8.57
CA ASN A 115 -11.08 -6.85 -9.42
C ASN A 115 -12.58 -6.75 -9.06
N GLY A 116 -12.89 -6.66 -7.76
CA GLY A 116 -14.27 -6.62 -7.25
C GLY A 116 -15.02 -7.96 -7.23
N VAL A 117 -14.43 -9.05 -7.74
CA VAL A 117 -15.04 -10.39 -7.72
C VAL A 117 -14.52 -11.17 -6.51
N PRO A 118 -15.39 -11.72 -5.64
CA PRO A 118 -14.95 -12.46 -4.46
C PRO A 118 -14.22 -13.75 -4.83
N ILE A 119 -13.06 -13.99 -4.20
CA ILE A 119 -12.23 -15.19 -4.40
C ILE A 119 -12.11 -16.06 -3.14
N ASN A 120 -12.81 -15.70 -2.05
CA ASN A 120 -12.89 -16.56 -0.88
C ASN A 120 -13.47 -17.93 -1.25
N MET A 121 -12.95 -18.98 -0.61
CA MET A 121 -13.54 -20.30 -0.70
C MET A 121 -14.94 -20.32 -0.08
N VAL A 122 -15.85 -21.07 -0.70
CA VAL A 122 -17.22 -21.25 -0.21
C VAL A 122 -17.20 -21.99 1.13
N ASP A 123 -16.28 -22.95 1.26
CA ASP A 123 -16.03 -23.64 2.51
C ASP A 123 -15.00 -22.88 3.34
N ALA A 124 -15.50 -22.21 4.38
CA ALA A 124 -14.69 -21.50 5.35
C ALA A 124 -13.83 -22.44 6.23
N ALA A 125 -14.12 -23.74 6.27
CA ALA A 125 -13.31 -24.70 7.01
C ALA A 125 -11.93 -24.84 6.39
N HIS A 126 -11.83 -24.82 5.05
CA HIS A 126 -10.57 -25.07 4.37
C HIS A 126 -9.59 -23.90 4.41
N GLY A 127 -9.97 -22.73 4.96
CA GLY A 127 -9.09 -21.67 5.48
C GLY A 127 -8.03 -21.05 4.57
N ILE A 128 -7.77 -21.61 3.38
CA ILE A 128 -6.71 -21.18 2.49
C ILE A 128 -7.28 -20.11 1.58
N ILE A 129 -6.71 -18.93 1.72
CA ILE A 129 -6.94 -17.82 0.80
C ILE A 129 -5.95 -17.99 -0.36
N PRO A 130 -6.40 -18.01 -1.62
CA PRO A 130 -5.51 -18.24 -2.76
C PRO A 130 -4.71 -16.98 -3.15
N LEU A 131 -4.06 -16.30 -2.19
CA LEU A 131 -3.25 -15.11 -2.49
C LEU A 131 -2.01 -15.47 -3.31
N GLU A 132 -1.48 -16.67 -3.12
CA GLU A 132 -0.30 -17.20 -3.82
C GLU A 132 -0.58 -17.48 -5.31
N MET A 133 -1.85 -17.54 -5.71
CA MET A 133 -2.24 -17.73 -7.12
C MET A 133 -2.18 -16.44 -7.93
N ILE A 134 -2.02 -15.29 -7.27
CA ILE A 134 -1.95 -13.97 -7.92
C ILE A 134 -0.48 -13.57 -8.00
N ALA A 135 0.03 -13.39 -9.22
CA ALA A 135 1.38 -12.90 -9.45
C ALA A 135 1.52 -11.48 -8.89
N ILE A 136 2.57 -11.24 -8.10
CA ILE A 136 2.83 -9.90 -7.53
C ILE A 136 3.11 -8.88 -8.65
N GLU A 137 3.64 -9.36 -9.77
CA GLU A 137 3.90 -8.58 -10.97
C GLU A 137 2.61 -8.13 -11.68
N ASP A 138 1.48 -8.77 -11.43
CA ASP A 138 0.19 -8.39 -12.03
C ASP A 138 -0.56 -7.36 -11.20
N ILE A 139 -0.09 -7.02 -9.99
CA ILE A 139 -0.73 -6.06 -9.10
C ILE A 139 -0.59 -4.64 -9.64
N GLU A 140 -1.72 -3.96 -9.77
CA GLU A 140 -1.79 -2.52 -9.95
C GLU A 140 -1.97 -1.84 -8.60
N GLN A 141 -2.87 -2.36 -7.78
CA GLN A 141 -3.24 -1.78 -6.50
C GLN A 141 -3.90 -2.81 -5.58
N VAL A 142 -3.66 -2.71 -4.28
CA VAL A 142 -4.42 -3.43 -3.25
C VAL A 142 -5.08 -2.41 -2.33
N GLU A 143 -6.39 -2.57 -2.14
CA GLU A 143 -7.19 -1.75 -1.24
C GLU A 143 -7.63 -2.60 -0.04
N VAL A 144 -7.33 -2.11 1.15
CA VAL A 144 -7.66 -2.77 2.41
C VAL A 144 -8.61 -1.87 3.20
N MET A 145 -9.81 -2.38 3.46
CA MET A 145 -10.92 -1.69 4.09
C MET A 145 -11.31 -2.39 5.39
N PRO A 146 -10.75 -2.01 6.55
CA PRO A 146 -11.15 -2.59 7.83
C PRO A 146 -12.58 -2.21 8.22
N GLY A 147 -13.29 -3.13 8.85
CA GLY A 147 -14.66 -2.95 9.35
C GLY A 147 -15.75 -3.48 8.43
N GLY A 148 -17.01 -3.11 8.69
CA GLY A 148 -18.15 -3.64 7.94
C GLY A 148 -18.16 -3.22 6.47
N GLY A 149 -18.47 -4.17 5.58
CA GLY A 149 -18.64 -3.94 4.13
C GLY A 149 -19.94 -4.51 3.55
N ALA A 150 -20.87 -4.97 4.38
CA ALA A 150 -21.93 -5.89 3.92
C ALA A 150 -22.93 -5.27 2.94
N VAL A 151 -23.13 -3.96 3.01
CA VAL A 151 -24.02 -3.21 2.11
C VAL A 151 -23.50 -3.23 0.68
N LEU A 152 -22.18 -3.10 0.49
CA LEU A 152 -21.55 -3.03 -0.83
C LEU A 152 -21.07 -4.39 -1.32
N TYR A 153 -20.64 -5.26 -0.40
CA TYR A 153 -19.89 -6.48 -0.73
C TYR A 153 -20.58 -7.78 -0.27
N GLY A 154 -21.75 -7.69 0.37
CA GLY A 154 -22.51 -8.83 0.83
C GLY A 154 -21.96 -9.49 2.10
N SER A 155 -22.30 -10.75 2.32
CA SER A 155 -21.93 -11.47 3.55
C SER A 155 -20.42 -11.74 3.65
N GLY A 156 -19.94 -11.93 4.89
CA GLY A 156 -18.55 -12.30 5.17
C GLY A 156 -17.56 -11.12 5.22
N THR A 157 -18.05 -9.91 5.49
CA THR A 157 -17.26 -8.67 5.50
C THR A 157 -17.21 -8.01 6.89
N ARG A 158 -17.43 -8.77 7.97
CA ARG A 158 -17.54 -8.20 9.33
C ARG A 158 -16.22 -7.56 9.78
N GLY A 159 -15.10 -8.23 9.49
CA GLY A 159 -13.76 -7.76 9.77
C GLY A 159 -13.24 -6.77 8.74
N GLY A 160 -13.59 -6.95 7.47
CA GLY A 160 -13.13 -6.06 6.42
C GLY A 160 -13.32 -6.59 5.02
N VAL A 161 -12.74 -5.85 4.08
CA VAL A 161 -12.64 -6.20 2.68
C VAL A 161 -11.22 -5.94 2.19
N VAL A 162 -10.65 -6.87 1.45
CA VAL A 162 -9.40 -6.72 0.72
C VAL A 162 -9.74 -6.83 -0.77
N ASN A 163 -9.54 -5.77 -1.53
CA ASN A 163 -9.73 -5.76 -2.97
C ASN A 163 -8.37 -5.71 -3.66
N ILE A 164 -8.07 -6.74 -4.45
CA ILE A 164 -6.84 -6.87 -5.21
C ILE A 164 -7.15 -6.47 -6.64
N ILE A 165 -6.50 -5.44 -7.13
CA ILE A 165 -6.72 -4.88 -8.47
C ILE A 165 -5.50 -5.21 -9.31
N THR A 166 -5.74 -5.94 -10.40
CA THR A 166 -4.70 -6.33 -11.35
C THR A 166 -4.58 -5.33 -12.48
N LYS A 167 -3.39 -5.24 -13.07
CA LYS A 167 -3.12 -4.49 -14.29
C LYS A 167 -4.13 -4.85 -15.37
N GLN A 168 -4.74 -3.83 -15.98
CA GLN A 168 -5.48 -4.05 -17.20
C GLN A 168 -4.51 -4.42 -18.31
N LYS A 169 -4.83 -5.45 -19.10
CA LYS A 169 -4.01 -5.80 -20.27
C LYS A 169 -3.98 -4.59 -21.21
N PRO A 170 -2.80 -4.05 -21.54
CA PRO A 170 -2.64 -3.06 -22.58
C PRO A 170 -3.29 -3.51 -23.87
N ARG A 171 -3.98 -2.58 -24.54
CA ARG A 171 -4.59 -2.83 -25.85
C ARG A 171 -3.53 -3.01 -26.93
N ASP A 172 -2.33 -2.48 -26.70
CA ASP A 172 -1.16 -2.58 -27.57
C ASP A 172 -0.17 -3.65 -27.07
N PHE A 173 0.57 -4.26 -27.98
CA PHE A 173 1.60 -5.23 -27.63
C PHE A 173 2.72 -4.59 -26.81
N PHE A 174 3.03 -5.17 -25.65
CA PHE A 174 4.11 -4.73 -24.78
C PHE A 174 4.78 -5.95 -24.15
N ALA A 175 6.07 -5.83 -23.84
CA ALA A 175 6.85 -6.84 -23.14
C ALA A 175 7.65 -6.17 -22.02
N ASN A 176 7.59 -6.72 -20.82
CA ASN A 176 8.38 -6.28 -19.67
C ASN A 176 9.29 -7.44 -19.24
N VAL A 177 10.58 -7.16 -19.04
CA VAL A 177 11.55 -8.14 -18.55
C VAL A 177 12.16 -7.58 -17.28
N SER A 178 11.97 -8.27 -16.16
CA SER A 178 12.59 -7.94 -14.89
C SER A 178 13.46 -9.11 -14.43
N SER A 179 14.54 -8.80 -13.69
CA SER A 179 15.41 -9.80 -13.07
C SER A 179 15.66 -9.40 -11.63
N LYS A 180 15.45 -10.32 -10.69
CA LYS A 180 15.76 -10.14 -9.27
C LYS A 180 16.82 -11.15 -8.88
N ILE A 181 17.97 -10.67 -8.41
CA ILE A 181 19.05 -11.50 -7.89
C ILE A 181 19.03 -11.33 -6.36
N GLY A 182 19.01 -12.46 -5.66
CA GLY A 182 19.02 -12.54 -4.19
C GLY A 182 20.43 -12.64 -3.63
#